data_AF-X1PT73-F1
#
_entry.id   AF-X1PT73-F1
#
_cell.length_a   1.000
_cell.length_b   1.000
_cell.length_c   1.000
_cell.angle_alpha   90.00
_cell.angle_beta   90.00
_cell.angle_gamma   90.00
#
_symmetry.space_group_name_H-M   'P 1'
#
loop_
_entity.id
_entity.type
_entity.pdbx_description
1 polymer ?
#
loop_
_entity_poly.entity_id
_entity_poly.type
_entity_poly.pdbx_seq_one_letter_code
_entity_poly.pdbx_strand_id
1 'polypeptide(L)'
;MVVTRVKIRIKFDKCVGLSILSGIGLFTGELLSFFALGMEKASVLSPIYGAVIPFGFLLSIFLLGEKPTKKTILGVITVFTGVFLVTI
;
A
#
# COMPACT_ATOMS: atom_id res chain seq x y z
N MET A 1 2.25 -38.88 25.91
CA MET A 1 2.20 -37.90 24.82
C MET A 1 0.87 -37.16 24.92
N VAL A 2 0.84 -36.01 25.61
CA VAL A 2 -0.40 -35.28 25.94
C VAL A 2 -0.68 -34.29 24.81
N VAL A 3 -1.71 -34.56 24.02
CA VAL A 3 -2.17 -33.67 22.95
C VAL A 3 -3.12 -32.62 23.56
N THR A 4 -2.57 -31.47 23.92
CA THR A 4 -3.35 -30.33 24.42
C THR A 4 -4.13 -29.73 23.25
N ARG A 5 -5.44 -30.01 23.17
CA ARG A 5 -6.33 -29.39 22.19
C ARG A 5 -6.56 -27.92 22.55
N VAL A 6 -5.78 -27.03 21.96
CA VAL A 6 -6.01 -25.58 22.03
C VAL A 6 -7.27 -25.25 21.24
N LYS A 7 -8.39 -25.03 21.94
CA LYS A 7 -9.61 -24.45 21.35
C LYS A 7 -9.38 -22.96 21.16
N ILE A 8 -8.91 -22.56 19.98
CA ILE A 8 -8.82 -21.15 19.57
C ILE A 8 -10.25 -20.64 19.34
N ARG A 9 -10.81 -19.92 20.31
CA ARG A 9 -12.03 -19.12 20.11
C ARG A 9 -11.60 -17.78 19.50
N ILE A 10 -11.70 -17.67 18.18
CA ILE A 10 -11.50 -16.38 17.50
C ILE A 10 -12.66 -15.46 17.92
N LYS A 11 -12.34 -14.44 18.71
CA LYS A 11 -13.29 -13.37 19.05
C LYS A 11 -13.21 -12.34 17.92
N PHE A 12 -14.34 -12.09 17.26
CA PHE A 12 -14.43 -11.09 16.19
C PHE A 12 -14.45 -9.69 16.80
N ASP A 13 -13.26 -9.16 17.08
CA ASP A 13 -13.07 -7.78 17.54
C ASP A 13 -12.88 -6.82 16.34
N LYS A 14 -13.02 -5.51 16.57
CA LYS A 14 -12.83 -4.48 15.52
C LYS A 14 -11.50 -4.61 14.77
N CYS A 15 -10.46 -5.10 15.46
CA CYS A 15 -9.15 -5.39 14.87
C CYS A 15 -9.22 -6.49 13.79
N VAL A 16 -10.01 -7.54 14.01
CA VAL A 16 -10.19 -8.62 13.03
C VAL A 16 -10.88 -8.09 11.78
N GLY A 17 -11.89 -7.23 11.95
CA GLY A 17 -12.57 -6.57 10.83
C GLY A 17 -11.63 -5.67 10.02
N LEU A 18 -10.81 -4.86 10.69
CA LEU A 18 -9.80 -4.01 10.04
C LEU A 18 -8.74 -4.84 9.28
N SER A 19 -8.28 -5.95 9.85
CA SER A 19 -7.32 -6.84 9.19
C SER A 19 -7.90 -7.54 7.95
N ILE A 20 -9.17 -7.91 7.98
CA ILE A 20 -9.84 -8.48 6.80
C ILE A 20 -9.99 -7.42 5.72
N LEU A 21 -10.41 -6.21 6.10
CA LEU A 21 -10.59 -5.10 5.15
C LEU A 21 -9.26 -4.69 4.50
N SER A 22 -8.18 -4.57 5.28
CA SER A 22 -6.86 -4.27 4.75
C SER A 22 -6.33 -5.40 3.86
N GLY A 23 -6.56 -6.67 4.25
CA GLY A 23 -6.19 -7.83 3.45
C GLY A 23 -6.88 -7.85 2.09
N ILE A 24 -8.18 -7.53 2.03
CA ILE A 24 -8.91 -7.43 0.76
C ILE A 24 -8.32 -6.31 -0.12
N GLY A 25 -8.08 -5.13 0.45
CA GLY A 25 -7.51 -4.00 -0.29
C GLY A 25 -6.13 -4.31 -0.89
N LEU A 26 -5.24 -4.91 -0.10
CA LEU A 26 -3.91 -5.33 -0.57
C LEU A 26 -4.00 -6.41 -1.66
N PHE A 27 -4.88 -7.39 -1.48
CA PHE A 27 -5.08 -8.46 -2.46
C PHE A 27 -5.60 -7.92 -3.78
N THR A 28 -6.62 -7.05 -3.76
CA THR A 28 -7.18 -6.45 -4.97
C THR A 28 -6.15 -5.57 -5.69
N GLY A 29 -5.37 -4.78 -4.93
CA GLY A 29 -4.30 -3.97 -5.49
C GLY A 29 -3.26 -4.81 -6.24
N GLU A 30 -2.74 -5.86 -5.61
CA GLU A 30 -1.74 -6.73 -6.24
C GLU A 30 -2.29 -7.56 -7.41
N LEU A 31 -3.55 -7.97 -7.32
CA LEU A 31 -4.21 -8.65 -8.44
C LEU A 31 -4.25 -7.74 -9.68
N LEU A 32 -4.60 -6.47 -9.51
CA LEU A 32 -4.57 -5.47 -10.58
C LEU A 32 -3.14 -5.25 -11.12
N SER A 33 -2.13 -5.23 -10.25
CA SER A 33 -0.73 -5.13 -10.65
C SER A 33 -0.32 -6.27 -11.60
N PHE A 34 -0.72 -7.51 -11.29
CA PHE A 34 -0.44 -8.64 -12.17
C PHE A 34 -1.18 -8.56 -13.50
N PHE A 35 -2.43 -8.08 -13.51
CA PHE A 35 -3.14 -7.82 -14.78
C PHE A 35 -2.42 -6.77 -15.62
N ALA A 36 -1.95 -5.68 -15.01
CA ALA A 36 -1.20 -4.64 -15.72
C ALA A 36 0.09 -5.20 -16.32
N LEU A 37 0.85 -5.99 -15.56
CA LEU A 37 2.06 -6.69 -16.04
C LEU A 37 1.79 -7.69 -17.17
N GLY A 38 0.57 -8.22 -17.27
CA GLY A 38 0.14 -9.04 -18.39
C GLY A 38 -0.16 -8.25 -19.66
N MET A 39 -0.43 -6.94 -19.56
CA MET A 39 -0.78 -6.07 -20.68
C MET A 39 0.43 -5.34 -21.26
N GLU A 40 1.42 -4.99 -20.44
CA GLU A 40 2.58 -4.17 -20.83
C GLU A 40 3.90 -4.71 -20.25
N LYS A 41 5.03 -4.26 -20.82
CA LYS A 41 6.36 -4.68 -20.32
C LYS A 41 6.62 -4.11 -18.92
N ALA A 42 7.21 -4.92 -18.05
CA ALA A 42 7.57 -4.52 -16.69
C ALA A 42 8.43 -3.23 -16.62
N SER A 43 9.27 -2.98 -17.62
CA SER A 43 10.09 -1.76 -17.70
C SER A 43 9.26 -0.48 -17.89
N VAL A 44 8.12 -0.56 -18.59
CA VAL A 44 7.22 0.57 -18.83
C VAL A 44 6.30 0.79 -17.62
N LEU A 45 5.96 -0.28 -16.90
CA LEU A 45 5.12 -0.24 -15.71
C LEU A 45 5.88 0.16 -14.44
N SER A 46 7.20 -0.08 -14.38
CA SER A 46 8.02 0.21 -13.19
C SER A 46 7.92 1.65 -12.68
N PRO A 47 7.96 2.71 -13.52
CA PRO A 47 7.77 4.08 -13.08
C PRO A 47 6.35 4.34 -12.54
N ILE A 48 5.34 3.78 -13.21
CA ILE A 48 3.92 3.87 -12.80
C ILE A 48 3.74 3.22 -11.43
N TYR A 49 4.38 2.07 -11.19
CA TYR A 49 4.38 1.41 -9.89
C TYR A 49 5.06 2.26 -8.81
N GLY A 50 6.17 2.92 -9.16
CA GLY A 50 6.86 3.86 -8.28
C GLY A 50 5.99 5.03 -7.83
N ALA A 51 5.00 5.43 -8.63
CA ALA A 51 4.05 6.48 -8.27
C ALA A 51 3.11 6.11 -7.11
N VAL A 52 2.94 4.81 -6.80
CA VAL A 52 2.13 4.37 -5.64
C VAL A 52 2.63 4.99 -4.33
N ILE A 53 3.94 5.17 -4.18
CA ILE A 53 4.57 5.71 -2.97
C ILE A 53 4.08 7.15 -2.69
N PRO A 54 4.25 8.13 -3.61
CA PRO A 54 3.75 9.48 -3.36
C PRO A 54 2.23 9.56 -3.20
N PHE A 55 1.46 8.79 -3.97
CA PHE A 55 -0.01 8.79 -3.83
C PHE A 55 -0.48 8.18 -2.51
N GLY A 56 0.12 7.07 -2.08
CA GLY A 56 -0.14 6.46 -0.77
C GLY A 56 0.18 7.40 0.37
N PHE A 57 1.27 8.15 0.25
CA PHE A 57 1.63 9.18 1.22
C PHE A 57 0.60 10.33 1.28
N LEU A 58 0.18 10.87 0.13
CA LEU A 58 -0.86 11.91 0.06
C LEU A 58 -2.19 11.44 0.65
N LEU A 59 -2.59 10.21 0.32
CA LEU A 59 -3.81 9.60 0.85
C LEU A 59 -3.72 9.39 2.37
N SER A 60 -2.54 9.01 2.88
CA SER A 60 -2.29 8.89 4.32
C SER A 60 -2.49 10.22 5.05
N ILE A 61 -1.92 11.32 4.54
CA ILE A 61 -2.16 12.66 5.11
C ILE A 61 -3.66 12.96 5.17
N PHE A 62 -4.38 12.69 4.08
CA PHE A 62 -5.81 12.97 3.99
C PHE A 62 -6.65 12.12 4.96
N LEU A 63 -6.38 10.81 5.03
CA LEU A 63 -7.11 9.86 5.89
C LEU A 63 -6.80 10.05 7.38
N LEU A 64 -5.54 10.31 7.73
CA LEU A 64 -5.11 10.45 9.12
C LEU A 64 -5.30 11.90 9.63
N GLY A 65 -5.51 12.87 8.75
CA GLY A 65 -5.69 14.28 9.11
C GLY A 65 -4.43 14.94 9.67
N GLU A 66 -3.26 14.38 9.39
CA GLU A 66 -1.99 14.91 9.88
C GLU A 66 -1.61 16.19 9.13
N LYS A 67 -1.00 17.15 9.84
CA LYS A 67 -0.46 18.36 9.19
C LYS A 67 0.96 18.07 8.69
N PRO A 68 1.22 18.06 7.38
CA PRO A 68 2.55 17.80 6.86
C PRO A 68 3.52 18.89 7.31
N THR A 69 4.68 18.48 7.83
CA THR A 69 5.74 19.42 8.19
C THR A 69 6.46 19.94 6.95
N LYS A 70 7.15 21.09 7.04
CA LYS A 70 7.96 21.64 5.93
C LYS A 70 9.00 20.63 5.41
N LYS A 71 9.57 19.81 6.30
CA LYS A 71 10.52 18.75 5.94
C LYS A 71 9.84 17.63 5.16
N THR A 72 8.65 17.24 5.58
CA THR A 72 7.82 16.24 4.90
C THR A 72 7.47 16.68 3.48
N ILE A 73 7.09 17.95 3.30
CA ILE A 73 6.78 18.51 1.98
C ILE A 73 8.00 18.43 1.05
N LEU A 74 9.19 18.81 1.53
CA LEU A 74 10.43 18.66 0.76
C LEU A 74 10.71 17.21 0.38
N GLY A 75 10.51 16.27 1.31
CA GLY A 75 10.65 14.84 1.03
C GLY A 75 9.71 14.35 -0.08
N VAL A 76 8.44 14.77 -0.03
CA VAL A 76 7.43 14.42 -1.06
C VAL A 76 7.83 14.96 -2.43
N ILE A 77 8.27 16.22 -2.50
CA ILE A 77 8.72 16.83 -3.75
C ILE A 77 9.90 16.04 -4.34
N THR A 78 10.87 15.65 -3.50
CA THR A 78 12.01 14.84 -3.93
C THR A 78 11.58 13.47 -4.46
N VAL A 79 10.67 12.78 -3.77
CA VAL A 79 10.15 11.48 -4.22
C VAL A 79 9.40 11.61 -5.54
N PHE A 80 8.50 12.59 -5.66
CA PHE A 80 7.77 12.87 -6.91
C PHE A 80 8.72 13.16 -8.07
N THR A 81 9.75 13.97 -7.83
CA THR A 81 10.76 14.30 -8.85
C THR A 81 11.52 13.05 -9.30
N GLY A 82 11.90 12.18 -8.35
CA GLY A 82 12.56 10.91 -8.67
C GLY A 82 11.69 9.97 -9.51
N VAL A 83 10.42 9.80 -9.13
CA VAL A 83 9.47 8.98 -9.90
C VAL A 83 9.26 9.56 -11.31
N PHE A 84 9.14 10.88 -11.41
CA PHE A 84 8.97 11.57 -12.69
C PHE A 84 10.19 11.38 -13.61
N LEU A 85 11.41 11.49 -13.08
CA LEU A 85 12.64 11.25 -13.82
C LEU A 85 12.78 9.81 -14.33
N VAL A 86 12.31 8.82 -13.57
CA VAL A 86 12.32 7.41 -14.00
C VAL A 86 11.24 7.14 -15.06
N THR A 87 10.21 8.00 -15.13
CA THR A 87 9.09 7.84 -16.08
C THR A 87 9.40 8.39 -17.47
N ILE A 88 10.25 9.42 -17.56
CA ILE A 88 10.70 10.03 -18.83
C ILE A 88 11.82 9.21 -19.44
#